data_AF-A0A955ZZR1-F1
#
_entry.id   AF-A0A955ZZR1-F1
#
_cell.length_a   1.000
_cell.length_b   1.000
_cell.length_c   1.000
_cell.angle_alpha   90.00
_cell.angle_beta   90.00
_cell.angle_gamma   90.00
#
_symmetry.space_group_name_H-M   'P 1'
#
loop_
_entity.id
_entity.type
_entity.pdbx_description
1 polymer ?
#
loop_
_entity_poly.entity_id
_entity_poly.type
_entity_poly.pdbx_seq_one_letter_code
_entity_poly.pdbx_strand_id
1 'polypeptide(L)'
;MFRAGSWVAAIALLLGPAAALATCLQGDLDGNGAIDAADESLLAALYGASEGDPAYDPAADANGDAAIDVRDLALFGAHFGDAGGEIDTSAPALVVSLDDVPDDMNDLLVAPPDGFDITLAWSGIGGSIVAPATLSVTSSLPFGALPAGAELAPLFTAGQMGARLAVPAGTDLARTSHYLTVRVADVAGNEAQAVYGFAVRDHPVSGPPLEDEQLVWLDFTRDRSLGPEVDFVEDLRTFHLTSTAAPLLEPAIRDWVIAEVVARANVLYGRNPDGSAAPGSANLRLVAAQPAAPPYSRLCVGGASQLGAPYLGATLLDVNNVVKAQDECALGSFFGVFPQALDDLWAADPEFHAVFDPLDPAHAGTPIGEHALDAIVLDVAFDPQLASGAALARWNEIETAVTAFAQAIASAAAHETGHLVGLVAHGATPGGLFGGASGGAYDHNVTPSGATPGENFLMNQGASFTFAEITGRAGEALPRLRPLAWAYLHNALVLDARVTALYPAPALAAANPPAVALGGGAASVTFTGTGFVATPALWLVDAQTGSANEVLGEAWLDAGTVTGTVNALLVPPGTYDVQLVNPDGQVATLPAGLVVQ
;
A
#
# COMPACT_ATOMS: atom_id res chain seq x y z
N MET A 1 71.80 -12.23 8.10
CA MET A 1 71.18 -11.74 9.35
C MET A 1 70.40 -10.46 9.00
N PHE A 2 69.05 -10.50 9.13
CA PHE A 2 67.99 -9.45 9.18
C PHE A 2 68.17 -8.06 8.50
N ARG A 3 67.15 -7.32 8.01
CA ARG A 3 65.88 -7.48 7.22
C ARG A 3 65.37 -6.04 6.90
N ALA A 4 64.65 -5.89 5.77
CA ALA A 4 63.50 -4.97 5.47
C ALA A 4 63.64 -3.52 4.89
N GLY A 5 62.80 -3.27 3.85
CA GLY A 5 62.04 -2.03 3.51
C GLY A 5 62.67 -1.02 2.52
N SER A 6 62.02 -0.37 1.55
CA SER A 6 60.75 -0.45 0.77
C SER A 6 60.84 0.66 -0.30
N TRP A 7 60.31 0.43 -1.50
CA TRP A 7 60.22 1.40 -2.62
C TRP A 7 58.89 2.18 -2.59
N VAL A 8 58.88 3.44 -3.05
CA VAL A 8 58.03 4.01 -4.13
C VAL A 8 58.00 5.56 -4.06
N ALA A 9 58.32 6.21 -5.17
CA ALA A 9 57.89 7.54 -5.60
C ALA A 9 57.61 7.39 -7.11
N ALA A 10 56.40 7.62 -7.64
CA ALA A 10 55.71 8.88 -7.89
C ALA A 10 55.52 9.05 -9.41
N ILE A 11 54.27 9.07 -9.91
CA ILE A 11 53.86 9.82 -11.12
C ILE A 11 52.42 10.29 -10.87
N ALA A 12 52.23 11.61 -10.96
CA ALA A 12 50.96 12.31 -10.88
C ALA A 12 50.53 12.81 -12.27
N LEU A 13 49.24 12.75 -12.61
CA LEU A 13 48.58 13.77 -13.43
C LEU A 13 47.04 13.68 -13.39
N LEU A 14 46.41 14.86 -13.27
CA LEU A 14 45.02 15.28 -13.60
C LEU A 14 43.86 14.85 -12.69
N LEU A 15 43.55 15.71 -11.70
CA LEU A 15 42.19 15.97 -11.25
C LEU A 15 41.90 17.47 -11.47
N GLY A 16 40.72 17.79 -12.01
CA GLY A 16 40.18 19.16 -12.08
C GLY A 16 39.90 19.71 -10.67
N PRO A 17 39.29 20.91 -10.53
CA PRO A 17 38.99 21.44 -9.21
C PRO A 17 38.13 20.41 -8.47
N ALA A 18 38.62 19.98 -7.30
CA ALA A 18 37.84 19.17 -6.39
C ALA A 18 36.50 19.89 -6.19
N ALA A 19 35.40 19.21 -6.53
CA ALA A 19 34.11 19.61 -6.01
C ALA A 19 34.29 19.75 -4.49
N ALA A 20 34.05 20.94 -3.97
CA ALA A 20 34.05 21.13 -2.53
C ALA A 20 32.99 20.17 -1.98
N LEU A 21 33.42 19.18 -1.20
CA LEU A 21 32.52 18.32 -0.44
C LEU A 21 31.72 19.25 0.47
N ALA A 22 30.43 19.42 0.18
CA ALA A 22 29.53 20.20 1.01
C ALA A 22 29.32 19.42 2.32
N THR A 23 29.72 20.01 3.44
CA THR A 23 29.36 19.53 4.78
C THR A 23 27.94 19.99 5.05
N CYS A 24 26.98 19.07 5.15
CA CYS A 24 25.59 19.40 5.45
C CYS A 24 25.29 19.02 6.90
N LEU A 25 25.29 20.01 7.78
CA LEU A 25 24.79 19.88 9.15
C LEU A 25 23.30 20.31 9.14
N GLN A 26 22.39 19.49 9.64
CA GLN A 26 20.98 19.85 9.71
C GLN A 26 20.79 21.06 10.64
N GLY A 27 20.53 22.24 10.07
CA GLY A 27 20.54 23.53 10.77
C GLY A 27 21.66 24.49 10.35
N ASP A 28 22.59 24.08 9.49
CA ASP A 28 23.59 24.96 8.85
C ASP A 28 22.97 25.56 7.57
N LEU A 29 22.25 26.68 7.76
CA LEU A 29 21.45 27.33 6.74
C LEU A 29 22.30 28.21 5.80
N ASP A 30 23.50 28.61 6.22
CA ASP A 30 24.42 29.37 5.36
C ASP A 30 25.50 28.50 4.67
N GLY A 31 25.57 27.22 5.02
CA GLY A 31 26.43 26.20 4.40
C GLY A 31 27.90 26.35 4.77
N ASN A 32 28.22 26.97 5.92
CA ASN A 32 29.59 27.24 6.34
C ASN A 32 30.26 26.07 7.09
N GLY A 33 29.52 25.00 7.37
CA GLY A 33 29.97 23.80 8.07
C GLY A 33 29.86 23.88 9.60
N ALA A 34 29.10 24.83 10.13
CA ALA A 34 28.79 24.99 11.55
C ALA A 34 27.35 25.48 11.75
N ILE A 35 26.69 25.02 12.81
CA ILE A 35 25.37 25.51 13.21
C ILE A 35 25.59 26.57 14.29
N ASP A 36 25.45 27.85 13.92
CA ASP A 36 25.71 28.96 14.84
C ASP A 36 24.66 30.08 14.77
N ALA A 37 24.98 31.23 15.37
CA ALA A 37 24.07 32.36 15.45
C ALA A 37 23.73 32.97 14.09
N ALA A 38 24.55 32.74 13.05
CA ALA A 38 24.25 33.13 11.68
C ALA A 38 23.06 32.32 11.14
N ASP A 39 23.05 31.02 11.37
CA ASP A 39 21.94 30.14 10.99
C ASP A 39 20.68 30.43 11.81
N GLU A 40 20.84 30.71 13.11
CA GLU A 40 19.71 31.11 13.96
C GLU A 40 19.04 32.39 13.40
N SER A 41 19.85 33.32 12.89
CA SER A 41 19.36 34.56 12.29
C SER A 41 18.62 34.32 10.96
N LEU A 42 19.06 33.32 10.19
CA LEU A 42 18.36 32.89 8.97
C LEU A 42 17.04 32.19 9.32
N LEU A 43 17.06 31.23 10.26
CA LEU A 43 15.88 30.52 10.73
C LEU A 43 14.82 31.50 11.29
N ALA A 44 15.25 32.48 12.09
CA ALA A 44 14.37 33.50 12.64
C ALA A 44 13.73 34.40 11.57
N ALA A 45 14.40 34.61 10.43
CA ALA A 45 13.85 35.39 9.32
C ALA A 45 12.78 34.63 8.53
N LEU A 46 12.80 33.29 8.60
CA LEU A 46 11.90 32.38 7.92
C LEU A 46 10.76 31.87 8.83
N TYR A 47 10.87 32.12 10.14
CA TYR A 47 9.94 31.63 11.15
C TYR A 47 8.48 32.03 10.87
N GLY A 48 7.60 31.04 10.85
CA GLY A 48 6.18 31.18 10.56
C GLY A 48 5.81 31.13 9.07
N ALA A 49 6.78 30.93 8.17
CA ALA A 49 6.50 30.63 6.77
C ALA A 49 6.05 29.16 6.60
N SER A 50 5.18 28.91 5.64
CA SER A 50 4.71 27.56 5.29
C SER A 50 4.89 27.27 3.81
N GLU A 51 4.84 26.00 3.42
CA GLU A 51 5.00 25.58 2.03
C GLU A 51 4.03 26.34 1.10
N GLY A 52 4.60 27.00 0.08
CA GLY A 52 3.89 27.90 -0.84
C GLY A 52 4.12 29.40 -0.59
N ASP A 53 4.64 29.79 0.58
CA ASP A 53 5.07 31.16 0.83
C ASP A 53 6.39 31.49 0.12
N PRO A 54 6.57 32.70 -0.47
CA PRO A 54 7.83 33.09 -1.08
C PRO A 54 9.03 33.16 -0.12
N ALA A 55 8.74 33.20 1.18
CA ALA A 55 9.74 33.23 2.25
C ALA A 55 9.97 31.85 2.87
N TYR A 56 9.33 30.80 2.35
CA TYR A 56 9.57 29.44 2.79
C TYR A 56 10.89 28.91 2.20
N ASP A 57 11.79 28.45 3.07
CA ASP A 57 13.01 27.76 2.70
C ASP A 57 12.97 26.33 3.26
N PRO A 58 12.99 25.29 2.42
CA PRO A 58 12.95 23.91 2.88
C PRO A 58 14.15 23.51 3.74
N ALA A 59 15.29 24.21 3.67
CA ALA A 59 16.42 23.95 4.57
C ALA A 59 16.11 24.30 6.04
N ALA A 60 15.13 25.18 6.27
CA ALA A 60 14.73 25.64 7.59
C ALA A 60 13.53 24.87 8.20
N ASP A 61 12.81 24.05 7.42
CA ASP A 61 11.82 23.08 7.90
C ASP A 61 12.55 21.77 8.28
N ALA A 62 13.17 21.79 9.46
CA ALA A 62 14.02 20.71 9.92
C ALA A 62 13.24 19.39 10.13
N ASN A 63 11.95 19.44 10.43
CA ASN A 63 11.15 18.24 10.67
C ASN A 63 10.38 17.74 9.44
N GLY A 64 10.26 18.57 8.39
CA GLY A 64 9.64 18.23 7.11
C GLY A 64 8.11 18.24 7.13
N ASP A 65 7.47 18.95 8.06
CA ASP A 65 6.00 19.03 8.18
C ASP A 65 5.37 20.21 7.42
N ALA A 66 6.14 20.84 6.52
CA ALA A 66 5.73 21.94 5.65
C ALA A 66 5.44 23.27 6.36
N ALA A 67 5.89 23.42 7.61
CA ALA A 67 5.80 24.66 8.37
C ALA A 67 7.08 24.93 9.16
N ILE A 68 7.63 26.13 9.06
CA ILE A 68 8.79 26.54 9.86
C ILE A 68 8.28 27.10 11.19
N ASP A 69 8.23 26.25 12.22
CA ASP A 69 7.68 26.60 13.53
C ASP A 69 8.60 26.27 14.72
N VAL A 70 8.01 26.24 15.92
CA VAL A 70 8.75 25.97 17.17
C VAL A 70 9.37 24.57 17.20
N ARG A 71 8.83 23.62 16.43
CA ARG A 71 9.34 22.25 16.29
C ARG A 71 10.68 22.23 15.55
N ASP A 72 10.81 23.04 14.50
CA ASP A 72 12.08 23.20 13.78
C ASP A 72 13.10 23.93 14.62
N LEU A 73 12.67 24.96 15.36
CA LEU A 73 13.54 25.65 16.31
C LEU A 73 14.04 24.71 17.43
N ALA A 74 13.22 23.75 17.86
CA ALA A 74 13.61 22.76 18.86
C ALA A 74 14.66 21.77 18.30
N LEU A 75 14.54 21.37 17.03
CA LEU A 75 15.55 20.55 16.34
C LEU A 75 16.84 21.34 16.12
N PHE A 76 16.74 22.58 15.63
CA PHE A 76 17.87 23.49 15.48
C PHE A 76 18.62 23.68 16.81
N GLY A 77 17.89 23.97 17.89
CA GLY A 77 18.47 24.15 19.22
C GLY A 77 19.17 22.90 19.78
N ALA A 78 18.80 21.70 19.33
CA ALA A 78 19.45 20.46 19.72
C ALA A 78 20.85 20.30 19.10
N HIS A 79 21.12 20.99 17.99
CA HIS A 79 22.35 20.93 17.21
C HIS A 79 23.16 22.24 17.23
N PHE A 80 22.70 23.26 17.97
CA PHE A 80 23.36 24.56 18.04
C PHE A 80 24.77 24.46 18.65
N GLY A 81 25.77 24.96 17.92
CA GLY A 81 27.18 24.89 18.28
C GLY A 81 27.92 23.67 17.73
N ASP A 82 27.24 22.78 17.00
CA ASP A 82 27.89 21.70 16.25
C ASP A 82 28.72 22.29 15.10
N ALA A 83 29.96 21.82 14.95
CA ALA A 83 30.87 22.26 13.90
C ALA A 83 31.75 21.11 13.42
N GLY A 84 32.02 21.05 12.11
CA GLY A 84 32.82 19.98 11.52
C GLY A 84 32.02 18.70 11.29
N GLY A 85 30.77 18.84 10.83
CA GLY A 85 29.85 17.75 10.57
C GLY A 85 30.50 16.63 9.77
N GLU A 86 30.13 15.39 10.12
CA GLU A 86 30.43 14.25 9.25
C GLU A 86 29.98 14.62 7.83
N ILE A 87 30.85 14.38 6.85
CA ILE A 87 30.47 14.53 5.45
C ILE A 87 29.24 13.66 5.28
N ASP A 88 28.11 14.25 4.93
CA ASP A 88 26.96 13.46 4.57
C ASP A 88 27.32 12.70 3.31
N THR A 89 27.59 11.40 3.47
CA THR A 89 27.86 10.45 2.40
C THR A 89 26.70 9.50 2.21
N SER A 90 25.58 9.72 2.89
CA SER A 90 24.43 8.83 2.91
C SER A 90 23.44 9.28 1.85
N ALA A 91 23.22 8.45 0.84
CA ALA A 91 22.11 8.68 -0.09
C ALA A 91 20.77 8.59 0.65
N PRO A 92 19.73 9.31 0.19
CA PRO A 92 18.41 9.19 0.78
C PRO A 92 17.84 7.78 0.60
N ALA A 93 16.90 7.39 1.45
CA ALA A 93 16.07 6.23 1.19
C ALA A 93 15.14 6.56 0.01
N LEU A 94 15.06 5.67 -0.97
CA LEU A 94 14.17 5.79 -2.12
C LEU A 94 13.39 4.49 -2.28
N VAL A 95 12.07 4.61 -2.34
CA VAL A 95 11.14 3.52 -2.60
C VAL A 95 10.26 3.91 -3.78
N VAL A 96 10.08 2.97 -4.70
CA VAL A 96 9.16 3.10 -5.83
C VAL A 96 8.03 2.10 -5.62
N SER A 97 6.80 2.53 -5.86
CA SER A 97 5.60 1.70 -5.76
C SER A 97 4.62 2.04 -6.89
N LEU A 98 3.71 1.12 -7.16
CA LEU A 98 2.51 1.42 -7.95
C LEU A 98 1.32 1.44 -7.00
N ASP A 99 0.54 2.52 -7.00
CA ASP A 99 -0.58 2.73 -6.07
C ASP A 99 -0.28 2.39 -4.61
N ASP A 100 0.91 2.78 -4.15
CA ASP A 100 1.38 2.53 -2.78
C ASP A 100 1.53 1.04 -2.41
N VAL A 101 1.52 0.14 -3.39
CA VAL A 101 1.87 -1.27 -3.23
C VAL A 101 3.40 -1.40 -3.17
N PRO A 102 3.99 -1.82 -2.02
CA PRO A 102 5.45 -1.88 -1.85
C PRO A 102 6.16 -2.87 -2.79
N ASP A 103 7.49 -2.69 -2.88
CA ASP A 103 8.43 -3.37 -3.81
C ASP A 103 8.49 -4.91 -3.64
N ASP A 104 8.07 -5.46 -2.51
CA ASP A 104 8.23 -6.89 -2.17
C ASP A 104 7.37 -7.85 -3.02
N MET A 105 6.48 -7.32 -3.87
CA MET A 105 5.66 -8.07 -4.82
C MET A 105 5.94 -7.71 -6.29
N ASN A 106 6.98 -6.91 -6.58
CA ASN A 106 7.24 -6.31 -7.89
C ASN A 106 7.31 -7.29 -9.05
N ASP A 107 7.87 -8.47 -8.82
CA ASP A 107 7.99 -9.48 -9.86
C ASP A 107 6.63 -9.99 -10.32
N LEU A 108 5.58 -9.91 -9.49
CA LEU A 108 4.25 -10.47 -9.80
C LEU A 108 3.21 -9.40 -10.16
N LEU A 109 3.55 -8.11 -10.01
CA LEU A 109 2.60 -7.02 -10.18
C LEU A 109 2.31 -6.76 -11.66
N VAL A 110 1.03 -6.79 -11.99
CA VAL A 110 0.52 -6.52 -13.33
C VAL A 110 -0.37 -5.29 -13.29
N ALA A 111 0.03 -4.26 -14.02
CA ALA A 111 -0.73 -3.05 -14.24
C ALA A 111 -1.51 -3.11 -15.57
N PRO A 112 -2.65 -2.40 -15.67
CA PRO A 112 -3.28 -2.14 -16.95
C PRO A 112 -2.37 -1.26 -17.86
N PRO A 113 -2.70 -1.14 -19.16
CA PRO A 113 -1.98 -0.28 -20.09
C PRO A 113 -2.03 1.22 -19.76
N ASP A 114 -2.98 1.66 -18.95
CA ASP A 114 -3.14 3.04 -18.48
C ASP A 114 -4.06 3.09 -17.24
N GLY A 115 -4.26 4.28 -16.66
CA GLY A 115 -5.23 4.49 -15.58
C GLY A 115 -4.79 4.00 -14.21
N PHE A 116 -3.47 4.04 -13.92
CA PHE A 116 -2.89 3.70 -12.61
C PHE A 116 -1.93 4.78 -12.13
N ASP A 117 -1.56 4.77 -10.85
CA ASP A 117 -0.57 5.69 -10.30
C ASP A 117 0.79 5.03 -10.06
N ILE A 118 1.83 5.82 -10.28
CA ILE A 118 3.20 5.52 -9.90
C ILE A 118 3.52 6.45 -8.73
N THR A 119 3.81 5.88 -7.57
CA THR A 119 4.21 6.64 -6.38
C THR A 119 5.69 6.42 -6.10
N LEU A 120 6.38 7.51 -5.79
CA LEU A 120 7.74 7.54 -5.30
C LEU A 120 7.67 8.03 -3.86
N ALA A 121 8.31 7.33 -2.95
CA ALA A 121 8.49 7.77 -1.58
C ALA A 121 9.99 7.86 -1.28
N TRP A 122 10.40 8.92 -0.61
CA TRP A 122 11.78 9.06 -0.17
C TRP A 122 11.86 9.68 1.21
N SER A 123 12.95 9.37 1.92
CA SER A 123 13.23 9.95 3.22
C SER A 123 14.72 10.13 3.44
N GLY A 124 15.08 11.16 4.19
CA GLY A 124 16.44 11.35 4.67
C GLY A 124 16.81 10.29 5.69
N ILE A 125 17.88 9.53 5.45
CA ILE A 125 18.47 8.69 6.49
C ILE A 125 19.57 9.53 7.16
N GLY A 126 19.50 9.72 8.48
CA GLY A 126 20.58 10.35 9.22
C GLY A 126 20.75 11.86 9.01
N GLY A 127 19.71 12.57 8.56
CA GLY A 127 19.72 14.03 8.40
C GLY A 127 19.79 14.54 6.95
N SER A 128 19.86 13.65 5.96
CA SER A 128 19.91 14.04 4.53
C SER A 128 18.59 14.66 4.06
N ILE A 129 18.59 15.96 3.78
CA ILE A 129 17.41 16.64 3.20
C ILE A 129 17.36 16.30 1.71
N VAL A 130 16.28 15.64 1.26
CA VAL A 130 16.11 15.31 -0.16
C VAL A 130 15.96 16.60 -0.98
N ALA A 131 16.52 16.64 -2.19
CA ALA A 131 16.32 17.73 -3.13
C ALA A 131 15.39 17.28 -4.27
N PRO A 132 14.05 17.43 -4.16
CA PRO A 132 13.09 16.91 -5.15
C PRO A 132 13.32 17.41 -6.57
N ALA A 133 13.92 18.59 -6.73
CA ALA A 133 14.27 19.16 -8.04
C ALA A 133 15.32 18.32 -8.82
N THR A 134 16.01 17.39 -8.15
CA THR A 134 16.98 16.47 -8.76
C THR A 134 16.34 15.19 -9.28
N LEU A 135 15.02 15.01 -9.08
CA LEU A 135 14.29 13.83 -9.53
C LEU A 135 14.49 13.60 -11.03
N SER A 136 14.94 12.39 -11.37
CA SER A 136 14.99 11.87 -12.73
C SER A 136 14.29 10.51 -12.77
N VAL A 137 13.39 10.34 -13.73
CA VAL A 137 12.64 9.11 -13.95
C VAL A 137 12.70 8.79 -15.43
N THR A 138 13.18 7.60 -15.79
CA THR A 138 13.18 7.14 -17.19
C THR A 138 12.55 5.77 -17.31
N SER A 139 11.90 5.50 -18.44
CA SER A 139 11.37 4.16 -18.75
C SER A 139 12.24 3.44 -19.78
N SER A 140 12.43 2.13 -19.62
CA SER A 140 13.11 1.27 -20.59
C SER A 140 12.40 1.15 -21.94
N LEU A 141 11.10 1.49 -21.98
CA LEU A 141 10.24 1.43 -23.15
C LEU A 141 9.54 2.77 -23.38
N PRO A 142 8.92 2.98 -24.56
CA PRO A 142 8.09 4.15 -24.76
C PRO A 142 6.99 4.24 -23.70
N PHE A 143 6.85 5.44 -23.12
CA PHE A 143 5.83 5.74 -22.11
C PHE A 143 4.76 6.62 -22.76
N GLY A 144 3.76 5.96 -23.33
CA GLY A 144 2.79 6.58 -24.24
C GLY A 144 3.46 7.17 -25.47
N ALA A 145 3.30 8.49 -25.66
CA ALA A 145 3.91 9.21 -26.79
C ALA A 145 5.41 9.48 -26.60
N LEU A 146 5.95 9.32 -25.39
CA LEU A 146 7.37 9.56 -25.11
C LEU A 146 8.21 8.34 -25.50
N PRO A 147 9.36 8.53 -26.18
CA PRO A 147 10.23 7.41 -26.54
C PRO A 147 10.89 6.79 -25.31
N ALA A 148 11.42 5.56 -25.46
CA ALA A 148 12.21 4.91 -24.43
C ALA A 148 13.40 5.79 -23.99
N GLY A 149 13.66 5.83 -22.68
CA GLY A 149 14.70 6.64 -22.06
C GLY A 149 14.38 8.14 -21.96
N ALA A 150 13.18 8.58 -22.38
CA ALA A 150 12.76 9.95 -22.15
C ALA A 150 12.58 10.23 -20.66
N GLU A 151 12.87 11.48 -20.27
CA GLU A 151 12.71 11.96 -18.91
C GLU A 151 11.21 12.14 -18.58
N LEU A 152 10.77 11.46 -17.53
CA LEU A 152 9.39 11.41 -17.06
C LEU A 152 9.17 12.26 -15.81
N ALA A 153 10.22 12.70 -15.10
CA ALA A 153 10.09 13.52 -13.89
C ALA A 153 9.16 14.75 -14.06
N PRO A 154 9.12 15.46 -15.22
CA PRO A 154 8.17 16.56 -15.43
C PRO A 154 6.69 16.17 -15.42
N LEU A 155 6.37 14.87 -15.54
CA LEU A 155 5.00 14.36 -15.43
C LEU A 155 4.60 14.10 -13.97
N PHE A 156 5.57 13.97 -13.07
CA PHE A 156 5.32 13.74 -11.66
C PHE A 156 4.99 15.05 -10.94
N THR A 157 4.04 14.96 -10.00
CA THR A 157 3.85 15.98 -8.98
C THR A 157 4.75 15.62 -7.80
N ALA A 158 5.89 16.29 -7.66
CA ALA A 158 6.84 16.07 -6.59
C ALA A 158 6.58 16.97 -5.38
N GLY A 159 6.73 16.42 -4.17
CA GLY A 159 6.74 17.11 -2.90
C GLY A 159 7.95 16.69 -2.05
N GLN A 160 7.99 17.07 -0.77
CA GLN A 160 9.17 16.84 0.07
C GLN A 160 9.42 15.38 0.43
N MET A 161 8.37 14.56 0.54
CA MET A 161 8.49 13.14 0.94
C MET A 161 8.31 12.15 -0.22
N GLY A 162 8.13 12.64 -1.45
CA GLY A 162 7.83 11.76 -2.57
C GLY A 162 7.33 12.48 -3.81
N ALA A 163 6.91 11.70 -4.80
CA ALA A 163 6.29 12.20 -6.01
C ALA A 163 5.25 11.22 -6.54
N ARG A 164 4.25 11.71 -7.25
CA ARG A 164 3.19 10.88 -7.84
C ARG A 164 2.96 11.22 -9.31
N LEU A 165 2.80 10.20 -10.12
CA LEU A 165 2.34 10.29 -11.51
C LEU A 165 1.06 9.48 -11.67
N ALA A 166 -0.05 10.16 -11.98
CA ALA A 166 -1.24 9.50 -12.49
C ALA A 166 -1.09 9.22 -13.99
N VAL A 167 -0.96 7.96 -14.37
CA VAL A 167 -0.82 7.53 -15.77
C VAL A 167 -2.16 7.73 -16.48
N PRO A 168 -2.29 8.71 -17.39
CA PRO A 168 -3.59 9.08 -17.93
C PRO A 168 -4.20 7.97 -18.78
N ALA A 169 -5.53 7.84 -18.75
CA ALA A 169 -6.26 6.97 -19.68
C ALA A 169 -5.90 7.30 -21.13
N GLY A 170 -5.65 6.27 -21.95
CA GLY A 170 -5.18 6.39 -23.32
C GLY A 170 -3.66 6.50 -23.48
N THR A 171 -2.87 6.39 -22.40
CA THR A 171 -1.40 6.27 -22.50
C THR A 171 -1.00 5.02 -23.27
N ASP A 172 -1.77 3.93 -23.15
CA ASP A 172 -1.65 2.71 -23.95
C ASP A 172 -0.24 2.09 -23.91
N LEU A 173 0.30 1.85 -22.71
CA LEU A 173 1.60 1.25 -22.52
C LEU A 173 1.69 -0.12 -23.21
N ALA A 174 2.88 -0.45 -23.73
CA ALA A 174 3.12 -1.71 -24.42
C ALA A 174 2.90 -2.91 -23.47
N ARG A 175 2.21 -3.96 -23.93
CA ARG A 175 1.88 -5.16 -23.12
C ARG A 175 3.09 -6.07 -22.93
N THR A 176 4.02 -5.61 -22.11
CA THR A 176 5.30 -6.27 -21.81
C THR A 176 5.81 -5.80 -20.45
N SER A 177 7.05 -6.11 -20.08
CA SER A 177 7.66 -5.60 -18.85
C SER A 177 8.19 -4.18 -19.06
N HIS A 178 7.82 -3.25 -18.18
CA HIS A 178 8.36 -1.90 -18.12
C HIS A 178 9.33 -1.79 -16.95
N TYR A 179 10.38 -1.00 -17.12
CA TYR A 179 11.35 -0.72 -16.07
C TYR A 179 11.52 0.78 -15.93
N LEU A 180 11.24 1.28 -14.73
CA LEU A 180 11.52 2.65 -14.38
C LEU A 180 12.89 2.70 -13.70
N THR A 181 13.75 3.59 -14.16
CA THR A 181 14.95 3.99 -13.41
C THR A 181 14.66 5.33 -12.76
N VAL A 182 14.62 5.34 -11.44
CA VAL A 182 14.35 6.52 -10.62
C VAL A 182 15.64 6.93 -9.91
N ARG A 183 15.97 8.22 -9.97
CA ARG A 183 17.09 8.83 -9.26
C ARG A 183 16.60 10.06 -8.52
N VAL A 184 17.06 10.24 -7.30
CA VAL A 184 16.89 11.49 -6.55
C VAL A 184 18.11 11.67 -5.65
N ALA A 185 18.59 12.91 -5.55
CA ALA A 185 19.70 13.26 -4.67
C ALA A 185 19.20 14.06 -3.47
N ASP A 186 19.99 14.03 -2.40
CA ASP A 186 19.89 15.00 -1.32
C ASP A 186 20.55 16.34 -1.69
N VAL A 187 20.44 17.32 -0.80
CA VAL A 187 21.07 18.64 -0.94
C VAL A 187 22.60 18.58 -0.92
N ALA A 188 23.19 17.51 -0.35
CA ALA A 188 24.64 17.27 -0.34
C ALA A 188 25.14 16.63 -1.66
N GLY A 189 24.23 16.19 -2.52
CA GLY A 189 24.52 15.55 -3.80
C GLY A 189 24.68 14.04 -3.74
N ASN A 190 24.37 13.39 -2.61
CA ASN A 190 24.32 11.93 -2.54
C ASN A 190 23.07 11.44 -3.26
N GLU A 191 23.26 10.62 -4.30
CA GLU A 191 22.17 10.14 -5.13
C GLU A 191 21.70 8.75 -4.69
N ALA A 192 20.39 8.61 -4.51
CA ALA A 192 19.71 7.34 -4.43
C ALA A 192 19.19 6.96 -5.82
N GLN A 193 19.34 5.68 -6.17
CA GLN A 193 18.80 5.11 -7.40
C GLN A 193 17.97 3.87 -7.08
N ALA A 194 16.79 3.78 -7.67
CA ALA A 194 15.94 2.60 -7.67
C ALA A 194 15.59 2.19 -9.10
N VAL A 195 15.50 0.88 -9.34
CA VAL A 195 14.96 0.33 -10.59
C VAL A 195 13.71 -0.46 -10.24
N TYR A 196 12.59 -0.11 -10.84
CA TYR A 196 11.29 -0.70 -10.54
C TYR A 196 10.71 -1.37 -11.79
N GLY A 197 10.51 -2.68 -11.72
CA GLY A 197 9.95 -3.50 -12.80
C GLY A 197 8.48 -3.80 -12.58
N PHE A 198 7.66 -3.69 -13.62
CA PHE A 198 6.27 -4.14 -13.57
C PHE A 198 5.82 -4.65 -14.94
N ALA A 199 4.86 -5.58 -14.94
CA ALA A 199 4.28 -6.09 -16.17
C ALA A 199 3.03 -5.27 -16.56
N VAL A 200 2.92 -4.90 -17.83
CA VAL A 200 1.69 -4.34 -18.40
C VAL A 200 0.97 -5.42 -19.19
N ARG A 201 -0.30 -5.69 -18.89
CA ARG A 201 -1.12 -6.68 -19.63
C ARG A 201 -2.52 -6.14 -19.84
N ASP A 202 -3.20 -6.62 -20.87
CA ASP A 202 -4.64 -6.44 -20.96
C ASP A 202 -5.30 -7.35 -19.91
N HIS A 203 -6.23 -6.81 -19.14
CA HIS A 203 -7.00 -7.63 -18.22
C HIS A 203 -7.89 -8.60 -19.02
N PRO A 204 -7.95 -9.89 -18.63
CA PRO A 204 -8.89 -10.81 -19.24
C PRO A 204 -10.31 -10.33 -18.91
N VAL A 205 -10.99 -9.86 -19.95
CA VAL A 205 -12.39 -9.43 -19.94
C VAL A 205 -13.30 -10.62 -19.62
N SER A 206 -13.37 -11.04 -18.35
CA SER A 206 -14.44 -11.89 -17.80
C SER A 206 -14.35 -11.96 -16.26
N GLY A 207 -14.95 -10.97 -15.60
CA GLY A 207 -14.93 -10.77 -14.15
C GLY A 207 -14.53 -9.34 -13.84
N PRO A 208 -14.96 -8.73 -12.71
CA PRO A 208 -14.61 -7.34 -12.38
C PRO A 208 -13.10 -7.12 -12.57
N PRO A 209 -12.76 -6.13 -13.42
CA PRO A 209 -12.44 -4.82 -12.90
C PRO A 209 -13.67 -3.90 -12.93
N LEU A 210 -13.62 -2.89 -12.08
CA LEU A 210 -14.68 -1.90 -11.84
C LEU A 210 -14.75 -0.87 -12.97
N GLU A 211 -14.82 -1.35 -14.22
CA GLU A 211 -14.87 -0.51 -15.43
C GLU A 211 -16.07 0.46 -15.37
N ASP A 212 -17.15 0.05 -14.71
CA ASP A 212 -18.33 0.85 -14.35
C ASP A 212 -18.55 0.88 -12.83
N GLU A 213 -19.27 1.90 -12.32
CA GLU A 213 -19.64 2.00 -10.90
C GLU A 213 -20.39 0.74 -10.46
N GLN A 214 -19.83 0.02 -9.49
CA GLN A 214 -20.52 -1.10 -8.86
C GLN A 214 -21.51 -0.60 -7.84
N LEU A 215 -22.76 -1.02 -7.99
CA LEU A 215 -23.81 -0.68 -7.05
C LEU A 215 -24.13 -1.91 -6.19
N VAL A 216 -23.97 -1.76 -4.88
CA VAL A 216 -24.30 -2.79 -3.88
C VAL A 216 -25.50 -2.32 -3.08
N TRP A 217 -26.62 -3.03 -3.21
CA TRP A 217 -27.81 -2.78 -2.42
C TRP A 217 -27.75 -3.58 -1.11
N LEU A 218 -27.63 -2.86 0.00
CA LEU A 218 -27.83 -3.38 1.34
C LEU A 218 -29.33 -3.50 1.63
N ASP A 219 -29.82 -4.73 1.63
CA ASP A 219 -31.23 -5.04 1.76
C ASP A 219 -31.60 -5.39 3.20
N PHE A 220 -32.17 -4.41 3.90
CA PHE A 220 -32.68 -4.52 5.26
C PHE A 220 -34.15 -4.97 5.34
N THR A 221 -34.77 -5.32 4.20
CA THR A 221 -36.22 -5.58 4.13
C THR A 221 -36.59 -7.06 4.20
N ARG A 222 -35.59 -7.93 4.42
CA ARG A 222 -35.76 -9.38 4.31
C ARG A 222 -36.14 -10.03 5.63
N ASP A 223 -37.11 -10.93 5.52
CA ASP A 223 -37.47 -11.90 6.54
C ASP A 223 -37.04 -13.29 6.03
N ARG A 224 -35.98 -13.83 6.61
CA ARG A 224 -35.43 -15.16 6.32
C ARG A 224 -35.86 -16.17 7.37
N SER A 225 -36.22 -15.71 8.57
CA SER A 225 -36.75 -16.55 9.64
C SER A 225 -38.19 -17.02 9.36
N LEU A 226 -38.88 -16.38 8.40
CA LEU A 226 -40.32 -16.51 8.15
C LEU A 226 -41.14 -16.12 9.39
N GLY A 227 -40.61 -15.15 10.14
CA GLY A 227 -41.22 -14.57 11.31
C GLY A 227 -42.41 -13.68 10.98
N PRO A 228 -43.05 -13.09 12.00
CA PRO A 228 -44.10 -12.09 11.78
C PRO A 228 -43.54 -10.76 11.26
N GLU A 229 -42.23 -10.53 11.35
CA GLU A 229 -41.56 -9.27 11.05
C GLU A 229 -40.30 -9.47 10.20
N VAL A 230 -39.75 -8.36 9.71
CA VAL A 230 -38.48 -8.33 8.98
C VAL A 230 -37.35 -8.58 9.97
N ASP A 231 -36.41 -9.48 9.64
CA ASP A 231 -35.36 -9.92 10.56
C ASP A 231 -34.57 -8.75 11.15
N PHE A 232 -34.25 -7.73 10.33
CA PHE A 232 -33.49 -6.57 10.80
C PHE A 232 -34.21 -5.79 11.91
N VAL A 233 -35.55 -5.74 11.89
CA VAL A 233 -36.33 -5.10 12.97
C VAL A 233 -36.28 -5.96 14.25
N GLU A 234 -36.33 -7.28 14.12
CA GLU A 234 -36.17 -8.20 15.24
C GLU A 234 -34.78 -8.07 15.88
N ASP A 235 -33.74 -7.87 15.06
CA ASP A 235 -32.39 -7.63 15.54
C ASP A 235 -32.29 -6.33 16.35
N LEU A 236 -32.87 -5.21 15.84
CA LEU A 236 -32.87 -3.95 16.59
C LEU A 236 -33.54 -4.09 17.97
N ARG A 237 -34.57 -4.92 18.10
CA ARG A 237 -35.22 -5.20 19.38
C ARG A 237 -34.39 -6.11 20.27
N THR A 238 -33.66 -7.06 19.68
CA THR A 238 -32.73 -7.96 20.39
C THR A 238 -31.64 -7.17 21.09
N PHE A 239 -31.11 -6.12 20.45
CA PHE A 239 -30.14 -5.20 21.03
C PHE A 239 -30.77 -4.01 21.77
N HIS A 240 -32.08 -4.07 22.06
CA HIS A 240 -32.84 -3.05 22.81
C HIS A 240 -32.77 -1.63 22.21
N LEU A 241 -32.44 -1.52 20.93
CA LEU A 241 -32.42 -0.27 20.16
C LEU A 241 -33.83 0.20 19.78
N THR A 242 -34.82 -0.70 19.85
CA THR A 242 -36.24 -0.38 19.66
C THR A 242 -37.09 -1.25 20.59
N SER A 243 -38.35 -0.86 20.81
CA SER A 243 -39.29 -1.61 21.64
C SER A 243 -40.71 -1.57 21.08
N THR A 244 -41.41 -2.71 21.21
CA THR A 244 -42.85 -2.83 20.90
C THR A 244 -43.73 -1.93 21.77
N ALA A 245 -43.21 -1.43 22.89
CA ALA A 245 -43.91 -0.47 23.75
C ALA A 245 -44.02 0.93 23.11
N ALA A 246 -43.15 1.26 22.13
CA ALA A 246 -43.12 2.55 21.45
C ALA A 246 -43.04 2.39 19.91
N PRO A 247 -44.07 1.82 19.27
CA PRO A 247 -44.05 1.49 17.84
C PRO A 247 -43.94 2.72 16.92
N LEU A 248 -44.17 3.93 17.44
CA LEU A 248 -44.02 5.17 16.68
C LEU A 248 -42.57 5.65 16.58
N LEU A 249 -41.68 5.21 17.47
CA LEU A 249 -40.26 5.59 17.48
C LEU A 249 -39.41 4.62 16.67
N GLU A 250 -39.84 3.36 16.55
CA GLU A 250 -39.10 2.30 15.84
C GLU A 250 -38.69 2.67 14.41
N PRO A 251 -39.55 3.25 13.55
CA PRO A 251 -39.14 3.66 12.21
C PRO A 251 -38.02 4.70 12.21
N ALA A 252 -38.05 5.66 13.13
CA ALA A 252 -37.04 6.72 13.21
C ALA A 252 -35.66 6.16 13.60
N ILE A 253 -35.61 5.25 14.59
CA ILE A 253 -34.36 4.59 14.98
C ILE A 253 -33.86 3.66 13.87
N ARG A 254 -34.75 2.86 13.26
CA ARG A 254 -34.38 1.99 12.15
C ARG A 254 -33.77 2.80 11.00
N ASP A 255 -34.40 3.89 10.60
CA ASP A 255 -33.93 4.72 9.50
C ASP A 255 -32.61 5.42 9.85
N TRP A 256 -32.40 5.80 11.12
CA TRP A 256 -31.12 6.30 11.62
C TRP A 256 -30.01 5.24 11.51
N VAL A 257 -30.25 4.02 12.01
CA VAL A 257 -29.27 2.92 11.92
C VAL A 257 -28.93 2.62 10.46
N ILE A 258 -29.92 2.51 9.57
CA ILE A 258 -29.70 2.22 8.14
C ILE A 258 -28.86 3.33 7.48
N ALA A 259 -29.17 4.59 7.76
CA ALA A 259 -28.43 5.72 7.23
C ALA A 259 -26.96 5.69 7.68
N GLU A 260 -26.71 5.42 8.96
CA GLU A 260 -25.36 5.31 9.51
C GLU A 260 -24.60 4.12 8.92
N VAL A 261 -25.24 2.94 8.78
CA VAL A 261 -24.62 1.76 8.15
C VAL A 261 -24.15 2.08 6.73
N VAL A 262 -25.02 2.67 5.91
CA VAL A 262 -24.70 2.98 4.50
C VAL A 262 -23.64 4.06 4.42
N ALA A 263 -23.74 5.12 5.22
CA ALA A 263 -22.79 6.20 5.22
C ALA A 263 -21.39 5.70 5.58
N ARG A 264 -21.32 4.92 6.66
CA ARG A 264 -20.09 4.32 7.16
C ARG A 264 -19.48 3.35 6.15
N ALA A 265 -20.27 2.49 5.53
CA ALA A 265 -19.77 1.52 4.55
C ALA A 265 -19.20 2.22 3.30
N ASN A 266 -19.83 3.32 2.83
CA ASN A 266 -19.28 4.10 1.73
C ASN A 266 -17.93 4.75 2.09
N VAL A 267 -17.78 5.27 3.30
CA VAL A 267 -16.51 5.84 3.79
C VAL A 267 -15.38 4.80 3.79
N LEU A 268 -15.67 3.52 4.10
CA LEU A 268 -14.69 2.44 4.04
C LEU A 268 -14.18 2.14 2.62
N TYR A 269 -14.94 2.54 1.60
CA TYR A 269 -14.55 2.51 0.19
C TYR A 269 -14.11 3.90 -0.34
N GLY A 270 -13.79 4.81 0.57
CA GLY A 270 -13.18 6.11 0.27
C GLY A 270 -14.17 7.13 -0.28
N ARG A 271 -15.47 6.83 -0.26
CA ARG A 271 -16.53 7.74 -0.72
C ARG A 271 -16.98 8.67 0.38
N ASN A 272 -17.71 9.71 -0.03
CA ASN A 272 -18.41 10.57 0.92
C ASN A 272 -19.52 9.78 1.65
N PRO A 273 -19.95 10.22 2.85
CA PRO A 273 -21.03 9.57 3.62
C PRO A 273 -22.37 9.44 2.86
N ASP A 274 -22.67 10.33 1.91
CA ASP A 274 -23.87 10.22 1.07
C ASP A 274 -23.71 9.23 -0.10
N GLY A 275 -22.55 8.57 -0.17
CA GLY A 275 -22.16 7.67 -1.24
C GLY A 275 -21.72 8.39 -2.52
N SER A 276 -21.55 9.71 -2.55
CA SER A 276 -20.96 10.40 -3.71
C SER A 276 -19.45 10.14 -3.81
N ALA A 277 -18.91 10.19 -5.04
CA ALA A 277 -17.50 9.95 -5.29
C ALA A 277 -16.62 11.04 -4.64
N ALA A 278 -15.48 10.64 -4.11
CA ALA A 278 -14.42 11.54 -3.63
C ALA A 278 -13.12 11.27 -4.41
N PRO A 279 -12.15 12.21 -4.42
CA PRO A 279 -10.86 11.96 -5.06
C PRO A 279 -10.19 10.71 -4.47
N GLY A 280 -9.85 9.74 -5.32
CA GLY A 280 -9.27 8.48 -4.85
C GLY A 280 -10.26 7.57 -4.10
N SER A 281 -11.57 7.67 -4.39
CA SER A 281 -12.58 6.71 -3.93
C SER A 281 -12.79 5.57 -4.92
N ALA A 282 -13.05 4.35 -4.42
CA ALA A 282 -13.33 3.22 -5.28
C ALA A 282 -14.59 3.45 -6.14
N ASN A 283 -14.62 2.86 -7.34
CA ASN A 283 -15.78 2.90 -8.23
C ASN A 283 -16.86 1.89 -7.77
N LEU A 284 -17.22 1.99 -6.49
CA LEU A 284 -18.14 1.12 -5.77
C LEU A 284 -18.98 1.98 -4.83
N ARG A 285 -20.29 1.81 -4.88
CA ARG A 285 -21.25 2.56 -4.05
C ARG A 285 -22.22 1.61 -3.36
N LEU A 286 -22.43 1.82 -2.07
CA LEU A 286 -23.41 1.09 -1.28
C LEU A 286 -24.67 1.94 -1.08
N VAL A 287 -25.84 1.32 -1.19
CA VAL A 287 -27.15 1.98 -1.05
C VAL A 287 -28.11 1.13 -0.23
N ALA A 288 -29.02 1.76 0.53
CA ALA A 288 -30.10 1.06 1.25
C ALA A 288 -31.39 0.93 0.43
N ALA A 289 -31.67 1.88 -0.47
CA ALA A 289 -32.85 1.85 -1.31
C ALA A 289 -32.61 0.91 -2.49
N GLN A 290 -33.62 0.08 -2.81
CA GLN A 290 -33.57 -0.76 -3.99
C GLN A 290 -33.33 0.09 -5.25
N PRO A 291 -32.27 -0.19 -6.03
CA PRO A 291 -32.02 0.54 -7.27
C PRO A 291 -33.16 0.36 -8.27
N ALA A 292 -33.48 1.43 -9.02
CA ALA A 292 -34.63 1.46 -9.93
C ALA A 292 -34.52 0.48 -11.11
N ALA A 293 -33.30 0.14 -11.51
CA ALA A 293 -33.04 -0.87 -12.55
C ALA A 293 -31.70 -1.57 -12.28
N PRO A 294 -31.58 -2.87 -12.64
CA PRO A 294 -30.30 -3.54 -12.69
C PRO A 294 -29.36 -2.83 -13.69
N PRO A 295 -28.03 -2.95 -13.52
CA PRO A 295 -27.40 -4.05 -12.81
C PRO A 295 -26.84 -3.65 -11.42
N TYR A 296 -27.18 -4.39 -10.34
CA TYR A 296 -26.65 -4.20 -8.97
C TYR A 296 -26.47 -5.54 -8.21
N SER A 297 -25.49 -5.64 -7.31
CA SER A 297 -25.41 -6.76 -6.37
C SER A 297 -26.28 -6.48 -5.15
N ARG A 298 -26.81 -7.53 -4.51
CA ARG A 298 -27.68 -7.42 -3.35
C ARG A 298 -27.07 -8.16 -2.16
N LEU A 299 -26.93 -7.48 -1.04
CA LEU A 299 -26.44 -8.02 0.22
C LEU A 299 -27.51 -7.92 1.29
N CYS A 300 -27.97 -9.04 1.82
CA CYS A 300 -28.97 -9.08 2.89
C CYS A 300 -28.38 -8.60 4.21
N VAL A 301 -29.14 -7.83 4.97
CA VAL A 301 -28.79 -7.45 6.34
C VAL A 301 -29.95 -7.79 7.27
N GLY A 302 -29.72 -8.67 8.24
CA GLY A 302 -30.69 -9.02 9.28
C GLY A 302 -30.77 -10.51 9.58
N GLY A 303 -31.01 -10.90 10.82
CA GLY A 303 -31.22 -12.29 11.25
C GLY A 303 -29.92 -13.06 11.52
N ALA A 304 -30.04 -14.36 11.75
CA ALA A 304 -28.93 -15.27 12.00
C ALA A 304 -28.37 -15.92 10.74
N SER A 305 -27.10 -16.31 10.79
CA SER A 305 -26.46 -17.11 9.75
C SER A 305 -27.06 -18.52 9.68
N GLN A 306 -27.32 -18.99 8.46
CA GLN A 306 -27.80 -20.36 8.21
C GLN A 306 -26.66 -21.40 8.21
N LEU A 307 -25.40 -20.98 8.41
CA LEU A 307 -24.22 -21.85 8.42
C LEU A 307 -23.97 -22.54 9.78
N GLY A 308 -24.72 -22.21 10.82
CA GLY A 308 -24.69 -22.91 12.12
C GLY A 308 -23.56 -22.50 13.08
N ALA A 309 -22.76 -21.49 12.74
CA ALA A 309 -21.83 -20.80 13.65
C ALA A 309 -22.12 -19.28 13.61
N PRO A 310 -21.70 -18.49 14.62
CA PRO A 310 -22.02 -17.06 14.72
C PRO A 310 -21.17 -16.24 13.72
N TYR A 311 -21.46 -16.40 12.43
CA TYR A 311 -20.87 -15.58 11.39
C TYR A 311 -21.57 -14.23 11.36
N LEU A 312 -20.83 -13.14 11.59
CA LEU A 312 -21.35 -11.78 11.40
C LEU A 312 -21.62 -11.47 9.93
N GLY A 313 -20.89 -12.09 9.02
CA GLY A 313 -21.13 -12.00 7.59
C GLY A 313 -20.68 -13.28 6.89
N ALA A 314 -21.29 -13.54 5.75
CA ALA A 314 -20.84 -14.57 4.83
C ALA A 314 -21.28 -14.22 3.42
N THR A 315 -20.33 -14.20 2.50
CA THR A 315 -20.55 -14.02 1.06
C THR A 315 -19.47 -14.77 0.29
N LEU A 316 -19.71 -15.00 -0.98
CA LEU A 316 -18.70 -15.46 -1.93
C LEU A 316 -18.55 -14.41 -3.03
N LEU A 317 -17.57 -14.62 -3.90
CA LEU A 317 -17.49 -13.88 -5.15
C LEU A 317 -18.84 -13.93 -5.87
N ASP A 318 -19.41 -12.77 -6.14
CA ASP A 318 -20.57 -12.65 -6.98
C ASP A 318 -20.12 -12.82 -8.44
N VAL A 319 -19.97 -14.09 -8.87
CA VAL A 319 -19.73 -14.40 -10.28
C VAL A 319 -20.85 -13.87 -11.18
N ASN A 320 -22.02 -13.55 -10.60
CA ASN A 320 -23.14 -12.86 -11.24
C ASN A 320 -23.02 -11.34 -11.17
N ASN A 321 -21.84 -10.78 -10.92
CA ASN A 321 -21.54 -9.44 -11.39
C ASN A 321 -21.69 -9.33 -12.95
N VAL A 322 -21.88 -10.47 -13.62
CA VAL A 322 -22.37 -10.62 -15.01
C VAL A 322 -23.92 -10.64 -15.12
N VAL A 323 -24.67 -11.11 -14.11
CA VAL A 323 -26.16 -11.17 -14.05
C VAL A 323 -26.67 -10.47 -12.78
N LYS A 324 -26.45 -9.16 -12.70
CA LYS A 324 -26.70 -8.33 -11.50
C LYS A 324 -28.18 -8.05 -11.17
N ALA A 325 -29.06 -9.01 -11.43
CA ALA A 325 -30.46 -9.00 -11.01
C ALA A 325 -30.83 -10.26 -10.21
N GLN A 326 -29.86 -11.14 -9.97
CA GLN A 326 -30.06 -12.36 -9.19
C GLN A 326 -30.32 -12.01 -7.72
N ASP A 327 -31.23 -12.76 -7.12
CA ASP A 327 -31.58 -12.60 -5.71
C ASP A 327 -30.66 -13.45 -4.83
N GLU A 328 -29.46 -12.95 -4.53
CA GLU A 328 -28.50 -13.63 -3.64
C GLU A 328 -29.03 -13.79 -2.20
N CYS A 329 -30.11 -13.08 -1.88
CA CYS A 329 -30.87 -13.11 -0.65
C CYS A 329 -31.97 -14.17 -0.58
N ALA A 330 -32.10 -15.06 -1.58
CA ALA A 330 -33.16 -16.05 -1.62
C ALA A 330 -33.12 -17.01 -0.42
N LEU A 331 -34.29 -17.57 -0.04
CA LEU A 331 -34.41 -18.53 1.05
C LEU A 331 -33.46 -19.73 0.82
N GLY A 332 -32.69 -20.10 1.85
CA GLY A 332 -31.65 -21.13 1.79
C GLY A 332 -30.28 -20.61 1.38
N SER A 333 -30.15 -19.30 1.11
CA SER A 333 -28.86 -18.63 0.92
C SER A 333 -28.19 -18.32 2.25
N PHE A 334 -26.86 -18.49 2.28
CA PHE A 334 -25.99 -18.06 3.38
C PHE A 334 -25.39 -16.67 3.14
N PHE A 335 -25.82 -15.94 2.11
CA PHE A 335 -25.28 -14.62 1.78
C PHE A 335 -25.89 -13.52 2.67
N GLY A 336 -25.05 -12.70 3.28
CA GLY A 336 -25.49 -11.51 4.01
C GLY A 336 -24.62 -11.12 5.20
N VAL A 337 -25.11 -10.12 5.92
CA VAL A 337 -24.65 -9.68 7.24
C VAL A 337 -25.72 -10.04 8.25
N PHE A 338 -25.30 -10.55 9.40
CA PHE A 338 -26.14 -11.24 10.38
C PHE A 338 -25.96 -10.61 11.78
N PRO A 339 -26.70 -9.53 12.09
CA PRO A 339 -26.55 -8.82 13.35
C PRO A 339 -26.73 -9.66 14.62
N GLN A 340 -27.49 -10.76 14.57
CA GLN A 340 -27.66 -11.66 15.72
C GLN A 340 -26.34 -12.27 16.20
N ALA A 341 -25.33 -12.36 15.33
CA ALA A 341 -24.02 -12.87 15.70
C ALA A 341 -23.24 -11.92 16.64
N LEU A 342 -23.60 -10.63 16.76
CA LEU A 342 -22.85 -9.68 17.58
C LEU A 342 -22.79 -10.13 19.05
N ASP A 343 -23.91 -10.60 19.61
CA ASP A 343 -23.97 -11.07 21.01
C ASP A 343 -23.12 -12.33 21.19
N ASP A 344 -23.21 -13.30 20.27
CA ASP A 344 -22.41 -14.52 20.33
C ASP A 344 -20.89 -14.26 20.20
N LEU A 345 -20.50 -13.26 19.41
CA LEU A 345 -19.10 -12.94 19.13
C LEU A 345 -18.44 -12.11 20.23
N TRP A 346 -19.19 -11.17 20.84
CA TRP A 346 -18.65 -10.18 21.78
C TRP A 346 -19.32 -10.16 23.16
N ALA A 347 -20.09 -11.19 23.53
CA ALA A 347 -20.72 -11.36 24.85
C ALA A 347 -19.78 -11.28 26.08
N ALA A 348 -18.46 -11.30 25.88
CA ALA A 348 -17.47 -11.14 26.96
C ALA A 348 -16.61 -9.87 26.80
N ASP A 349 -16.85 -9.06 25.77
CA ASP A 349 -16.09 -7.85 25.46
C ASP A 349 -16.58 -6.68 26.35
N PRO A 350 -15.70 -6.05 27.15
CA PRO A 350 -16.10 -4.95 28.03
C PRO A 350 -16.66 -3.73 27.29
N GLU A 351 -16.18 -3.44 26.06
CA GLU A 351 -16.69 -2.31 25.28
C GLU A 351 -18.09 -2.62 24.75
N PHE A 352 -18.36 -3.87 24.38
CA PHE A 352 -19.70 -4.30 23.98
C PHE A 352 -20.71 -4.10 25.12
N HIS A 353 -20.36 -4.52 26.34
CA HIS A 353 -21.18 -4.29 27.53
C HIS A 353 -21.36 -2.79 27.84
N ALA A 354 -20.30 -2.00 27.74
CA ALA A 354 -20.38 -0.55 27.97
C ALA A 354 -21.35 0.14 27.01
N VAL A 355 -21.54 -0.41 25.81
CA VAL A 355 -22.44 0.11 24.78
C VAL A 355 -23.89 -0.35 25.00
N PHE A 356 -24.13 -1.65 25.24
CA PHE A 356 -25.49 -2.22 25.22
C PHE A 356 -26.13 -2.43 26.61
N ASP A 357 -25.35 -2.64 27.67
CA ASP A 357 -25.90 -2.82 29.03
C ASP A 357 -26.81 -1.66 29.50
N PRO A 358 -26.54 -0.37 29.17
CA PRO A 358 -27.43 0.73 29.53
C PRO A 358 -28.85 0.63 28.92
N LEU A 359 -29.02 -0.18 27.87
CA LEU A 359 -30.30 -0.42 27.21
C LEU A 359 -30.94 -1.75 27.62
N ASP A 360 -30.16 -2.70 28.16
CA ASP A 360 -30.61 -4.06 28.45
C ASP A 360 -31.25 -4.17 29.86
N PRO A 361 -32.54 -4.55 29.97
CA PRO A 361 -33.20 -4.81 31.25
C PRO A 361 -32.50 -5.86 32.12
N ALA A 362 -31.83 -6.87 31.52
CA ALA A 362 -31.09 -7.89 32.25
C ALA A 362 -29.88 -7.31 33.00
N HIS A 363 -29.35 -6.18 32.51
CA HIS A 363 -28.24 -5.43 33.08
C HIS A 363 -28.70 -4.11 33.75
N ALA A 364 -29.99 -4.02 34.12
CA ALA A 364 -30.63 -2.85 34.73
C ALA A 364 -30.67 -1.58 33.85
N GLY A 365 -30.48 -1.75 32.54
CA GLY A 365 -30.72 -0.75 31.51
C GLY A 365 -32.21 -0.56 31.18
N THR A 366 -32.49 0.37 30.27
CA THR A 366 -33.85 0.62 29.77
C THR A 366 -33.86 0.70 28.24
N PRO A 367 -34.65 -0.15 27.54
CA PRO A 367 -34.74 -0.15 26.09
C PRO A 367 -35.17 1.19 25.53
N ILE A 368 -34.74 1.48 24.30
CA ILE A 368 -35.18 2.68 23.58
C ILE A 368 -36.69 2.58 23.30
N GLY A 369 -37.41 3.62 23.72
CA GLY A 369 -38.87 3.71 23.66
C GLY A 369 -39.56 3.41 25.00
N GLU A 370 -38.84 2.87 25.98
CA GLU A 370 -39.40 2.57 27.31
C GLU A 370 -38.93 3.56 28.37
N HIS A 371 -37.86 4.31 28.12
CA HIS A 371 -37.38 5.31 29.06
C HIS A 371 -38.18 6.62 28.95
N ALA A 372 -38.49 7.23 30.10
CA ALA A 372 -39.37 8.41 30.16
C ALA A 372 -38.83 9.65 29.41
N LEU A 373 -37.52 9.71 29.14
CA LEU A 373 -36.89 10.79 28.38
C LEU A 373 -36.84 10.53 26.87
N ASP A 374 -37.16 9.33 26.38
CA ASP A 374 -36.98 8.97 24.96
C ASP A 374 -37.84 9.84 24.04
N ALA A 375 -39.06 10.17 24.47
CA ALA A 375 -39.95 11.10 23.76
C ALA A 375 -39.41 12.54 23.67
N ILE A 376 -38.45 12.91 24.53
CA ILE A 376 -37.82 14.24 24.52
C ILE A 376 -36.55 14.21 23.67
N VAL A 377 -35.68 13.22 23.91
CA VAL A 377 -34.35 13.20 23.30
C VAL A 377 -34.41 12.74 21.83
N LEU A 378 -35.43 11.96 21.44
CA LEU A 378 -35.64 11.56 20.05
C LEU A 378 -36.56 12.52 19.27
N ASP A 379 -36.97 13.63 19.88
CA ASP A 379 -37.70 14.67 19.15
C ASP A 379 -36.76 15.36 18.16
N VAL A 380 -37.23 15.60 16.93
CA VAL A 380 -36.43 16.25 15.87
C VAL A 380 -35.94 17.65 16.25
N ALA A 381 -36.59 18.31 17.21
CA ALA A 381 -36.19 19.62 17.73
C ALA A 381 -35.22 19.55 18.92
N PHE A 382 -34.86 18.35 19.39
CA PHE A 382 -33.87 18.19 20.46
C PHE A 382 -32.47 18.59 19.95
N ASP A 383 -31.81 19.48 20.69
CA ASP A 383 -30.45 19.91 20.41
C ASP A 383 -29.51 19.44 21.54
N PRO A 384 -28.67 18.42 21.30
CA PRO A 384 -27.77 17.89 22.31
C PRO A 384 -26.69 18.91 22.75
N GLN A 385 -26.35 19.91 21.91
CA GLN A 385 -25.35 20.93 22.27
C GLN A 385 -25.87 21.92 23.32
N LEU A 386 -27.20 22.07 23.41
CA LEU A 386 -27.86 22.95 24.38
C LEU A 386 -28.40 22.18 25.59
N ALA A 387 -28.45 20.85 25.52
CA ALA A 387 -28.94 20.00 26.59
C ALA A 387 -27.91 19.88 27.74
N SER A 388 -28.39 19.65 28.96
CA SER A 388 -27.54 19.31 30.10
C SER A 388 -28.28 18.36 31.06
N GLY A 389 -27.53 17.58 31.83
CA GLY A 389 -28.08 16.62 32.80
C GLY A 389 -28.65 15.36 32.15
N ALA A 390 -29.73 14.83 32.71
CA ALA A 390 -30.26 13.49 32.39
C ALA A 390 -30.71 13.33 30.92
N ALA A 391 -31.20 14.39 30.27
CA ALA A 391 -31.59 14.33 28.87
C ALA A 391 -30.38 14.16 27.95
N LEU A 392 -29.29 14.90 28.19
CA LEU A 392 -28.04 14.73 27.44
C LEU A 392 -27.42 13.35 27.69
N ALA A 393 -27.44 12.88 28.95
CA ALA A 393 -26.94 11.53 29.28
C ALA A 393 -27.70 10.45 28.51
N ARG A 394 -29.05 10.51 28.49
CA ARG A 394 -29.87 9.55 27.76
C ARG A 394 -29.67 9.64 26.24
N TRP A 395 -29.53 10.85 25.70
CA TRP A 395 -29.19 11.03 24.28
C TRP A 395 -27.87 10.34 23.94
N ASN A 396 -26.82 10.56 24.74
CA ASN A 396 -25.50 9.97 24.52
C ASN A 396 -25.53 8.43 24.61
N GLU A 397 -26.33 7.85 25.52
CA GLU A 397 -26.54 6.40 25.59
C GLU A 397 -27.11 5.86 24.27
N ILE A 398 -28.17 6.51 23.76
CA ILE A 398 -28.83 6.11 22.50
C ILE A 398 -27.89 6.28 21.31
N GLU A 399 -27.27 7.45 21.17
CA GLU A 399 -26.34 7.76 20.08
C GLU A 399 -25.17 6.78 20.08
N THR A 400 -24.63 6.45 21.26
CA THR A 400 -23.56 5.47 21.41
C THR A 400 -23.96 4.09 20.92
N ALA A 401 -25.12 3.59 21.34
CA ALA A 401 -25.59 2.25 20.98
C ALA A 401 -25.97 2.14 19.51
N VAL A 402 -26.70 3.12 18.97
CA VAL A 402 -27.10 3.19 17.56
C VAL A 402 -25.86 3.24 16.66
N THR A 403 -24.90 4.12 16.99
CA THR A 403 -23.69 4.31 16.20
C THR A 403 -22.80 3.07 16.24
N ALA A 404 -22.57 2.48 17.42
CA ALA A 404 -21.74 1.29 17.55
C ALA A 404 -22.35 0.07 16.82
N PHE A 405 -23.65 -0.14 16.95
CA PHE A 405 -24.35 -1.19 16.20
C PHE A 405 -24.22 -0.96 14.69
N ALA A 406 -24.51 0.26 14.21
CA ALA A 406 -24.39 0.59 12.80
C ALA A 406 -22.96 0.43 12.26
N GLN A 407 -21.94 0.82 13.03
CA GLN A 407 -20.53 0.70 12.65
C GLN A 407 -20.10 -0.76 12.54
N ALA A 408 -20.49 -1.63 13.48
CA ALA A 408 -20.18 -3.06 13.40
C ALA A 408 -20.81 -3.68 12.14
N ILE A 409 -22.07 -3.36 11.85
CA ILE A 409 -22.77 -3.83 10.65
C ILE A 409 -22.17 -3.25 9.37
N ALA A 410 -21.75 -1.99 9.36
CA ALA A 410 -21.10 -1.36 8.21
C ALA A 410 -19.74 -1.97 7.90
N SER A 411 -18.92 -2.23 8.91
CA SER A 411 -17.63 -2.91 8.76
C SER A 411 -17.83 -4.33 8.22
N ALA A 412 -18.80 -5.08 8.76
CA ALA A 412 -19.15 -6.39 8.21
C ALA A 412 -19.66 -6.30 6.76
N ALA A 413 -20.58 -5.38 6.47
CA ALA A 413 -21.08 -5.17 5.11
C ALA A 413 -19.97 -4.80 4.12
N ALA A 414 -19.01 -3.99 4.55
CA ALA A 414 -17.85 -3.62 3.74
C ALA A 414 -16.92 -4.82 3.51
N HIS A 415 -16.69 -5.65 4.52
CA HIS A 415 -15.93 -6.91 4.39
C HIS A 415 -16.60 -7.86 3.39
N GLU A 416 -17.90 -8.12 3.55
CA GLU A 416 -18.66 -8.97 2.65
C GLU A 416 -18.74 -8.39 1.23
N THR A 417 -18.81 -7.06 1.11
CA THR A 417 -18.70 -6.39 -0.19
C THR A 417 -17.34 -6.66 -0.85
N GLY A 418 -16.27 -6.75 -0.06
CA GLY A 418 -14.96 -7.13 -0.55
C GLY A 418 -14.97 -8.51 -1.19
N HIS A 419 -15.57 -9.51 -0.55
CA HIS A 419 -15.78 -10.82 -1.16
C HIS A 419 -16.61 -10.74 -2.45
N LEU A 420 -17.74 -10.02 -2.43
CA LEU A 420 -18.63 -9.85 -3.59
C LEU A 420 -17.88 -9.33 -4.82
N VAL A 421 -16.96 -8.38 -4.63
CA VAL A 421 -16.19 -7.76 -5.72
C VAL A 421 -14.83 -8.39 -5.99
N GLY A 422 -14.53 -9.52 -5.33
CA GLY A 422 -13.34 -10.34 -5.62
C GLY A 422 -12.07 -9.96 -4.87
N LEU A 423 -12.19 -9.26 -3.72
CA LEU A 423 -11.07 -8.91 -2.86
C LEU A 423 -10.50 -10.08 -2.03
N VAL A 424 -11.19 -11.22 -1.93
CA VAL A 424 -10.75 -12.45 -1.22
C VAL A 424 -11.31 -13.70 -1.92
N ALA A 425 -10.59 -14.83 -1.87
CA ALA A 425 -10.90 -16.01 -2.66
C ALA A 425 -11.93 -16.98 -2.01
N HIS A 426 -13.01 -17.25 -2.73
CA HIS A 426 -13.45 -18.63 -2.99
C HIS A 426 -13.92 -18.75 -4.45
N GLY A 427 -13.08 -19.36 -5.29
CA GLY A 427 -13.31 -19.52 -6.75
C GLY A 427 -12.47 -18.60 -7.63
N ALA A 428 -11.16 -18.52 -7.37
CA ALA A 428 -10.22 -17.59 -8.03
C ALA A 428 -10.32 -17.58 -9.56
N THR A 429 -10.29 -16.38 -10.15
CA THR A 429 -10.07 -16.20 -11.59
C THR A 429 -8.65 -16.65 -11.95
N PRO A 430 -8.40 -17.26 -13.13
CA PRO A 430 -7.07 -17.74 -13.52
C PRO A 430 -5.97 -16.65 -13.53
N GLY A 431 -6.34 -15.37 -13.60
CA GLY A 431 -5.51 -14.19 -13.26
C GLY A 431 -6.39 -13.15 -12.53
N GLY A 432 -5.83 -12.36 -11.62
CA GLY A 432 -6.59 -11.45 -10.74
C GLY A 432 -5.82 -11.14 -9.45
N LEU A 433 -6.43 -10.49 -8.45
CA LEU A 433 -5.79 -10.05 -7.19
C LEU A 433 -4.86 -11.09 -6.50
N PHE A 434 -5.10 -12.39 -6.74
CA PHE A 434 -4.38 -13.51 -6.12
C PHE A 434 -3.69 -14.46 -7.11
N GLY A 435 -3.51 -14.08 -8.38
CA GLY A 435 -2.76 -14.89 -9.35
C GLY A 435 -3.31 -16.31 -9.59
N GLY A 436 -4.63 -16.50 -9.44
CA GLY A 436 -5.27 -17.82 -9.54
C GLY A 436 -5.05 -18.73 -8.33
N ALA A 437 -4.40 -18.25 -7.28
CA ALA A 437 -4.18 -18.98 -6.05
C ALA A 437 -5.38 -18.88 -5.09
N SER A 438 -5.49 -19.85 -4.18
CA SER A 438 -6.56 -19.94 -3.19
C SER A 438 -5.99 -20.26 -1.80
N GLY A 439 -6.54 -19.64 -0.75
CA GLY A 439 -6.25 -19.95 0.65
C GLY A 439 -5.70 -18.75 1.43
N GLY A 440 -5.80 -18.82 2.77
CA GLY A 440 -5.53 -17.69 3.67
C GLY A 440 -4.17 -17.01 3.47
N ALA A 441 -3.13 -17.73 3.01
CA ALA A 441 -1.81 -17.15 2.75
C ALA A 441 -1.77 -16.03 1.69
N TYR A 442 -2.80 -15.93 0.83
CA TYR A 442 -2.95 -14.84 -0.14
C TYR A 442 -3.85 -13.71 0.39
N ASP A 443 -4.68 -14.02 1.39
CA ASP A 443 -5.52 -13.09 2.17
C ASP A 443 -4.74 -12.40 3.31
N HIS A 444 -3.48 -12.81 3.55
CA HIS A 444 -2.62 -12.31 4.63
C HIS A 444 -1.43 -11.51 4.10
N ASN A 445 -0.97 -10.49 4.84
CA ASN A 445 0.39 -9.97 4.62
C ASN A 445 1.37 -11.14 4.77
N VAL A 446 2.17 -11.32 3.74
CA VAL A 446 3.58 -11.60 3.96
C VAL A 446 4.16 -10.19 4.03
N THR A 447 4.54 -9.70 5.22
CA THR A 447 5.68 -8.78 5.26
C THR A 447 6.83 -9.46 4.49
N PRO A 448 7.92 -8.79 4.09
CA PRO A 448 9.08 -9.50 3.52
C PRO A 448 9.60 -10.67 4.40
N SER A 449 9.17 -10.72 5.67
CA SER A 449 9.42 -11.77 6.67
C SER A 449 8.29 -12.80 6.91
N GLY A 450 7.10 -12.67 6.31
CA GLY A 450 6.00 -13.64 6.45
C GLY A 450 5.23 -13.64 7.76
N ALA A 451 5.16 -12.49 8.44
CA ALA A 451 4.35 -12.33 9.65
C ALA A 451 2.90 -11.91 9.32
N THR A 452 1.92 -12.43 10.08
CA THR A 452 0.55 -11.90 10.11
C THR A 452 0.60 -10.40 10.44
N PRO A 453 -0.09 -9.54 9.69
CA PRO A 453 -0.07 -8.12 9.99
C PRO A 453 -0.75 -7.87 11.34
N GLY A 454 -0.09 -7.13 12.23
CA GLY A 454 -0.71 -6.64 13.47
C GLY A 454 -1.64 -5.44 13.24
N GLU A 455 -2.03 -5.16 11.98
CA GLU A 455 -2.81 -3.99 11.58
C GLU A 455 -4.29 -4.33 11.34
N ASN A 456 -5.16 -3.34 11.64
CA ASN A 456 -6.62 -3.41 11.54
C ASN A 456 -7.10 -3.39 10.05
N PHE A 457 -6.85 -4.46 9.29
CA PHE A 457 -7.26 -4.56 7.89
C PHE A 457 -8.58 -5.30 7.70
N LEU A 458 -9.51 -4.65 7.00
CA LEU A 458 -10.90 -5.09 6.80
C LEU A 458 -11.00 -6.52 6.24
N MET A 459 -10.12 -6.94 5.34
CA MET A 459 -10.18 -8.26 4.66
C MET A 459 -9.28 -9.35 5.28
N ASN A 460 -8.72 -9.14 6.48
CA ASN A 460 -7.94 -10.18 7.16
C ASN A 460 -8.80 -11.43 7.45
N GLN A 461 -8.17 -12.61 7.47
CA GLN A 461 -8.89 -13.87 7.76
C GLN A 461 -9.46 -13.90 9.19
N GLY A 462 -10.79 -13.90 9.29
CA GLY A 462 -11.62 -14.44 10.38
C GLY A 462 -11.32 -14.01 11.83
N ALA A 463 -12.13 -13.05 12.33
CA ALA A 463 -12.41 -12.76 13.74
C ALA A 463 -11.25 -12.25 14.63
N SER A 464 -10.32 -11.48 14.09
CA SER A 464 -9.30 -10.79 14.91
C SER A 464 -9.78 -9.48 15.54
N PHE A 465 -10.97 -8.97 15.17
CA PHE A 465 -11.47 -7.70 15.69
C PHE A 465 -12.16 -7.87 17.04
N THR A 466 -11.67 -7.14 18.02
CA THR A 466 -12.43 -6.72 19.20
C THR A 466 -13.62 -5.86 18.77
N PHE A 467 -14.61 -5.72 19.67
CA PHE A 467 -15.75 -4.87 19.39
C PHE A 467 -15.32 -3.40 19.19
N ALA A 468 -14.30 -2.96 19.92
CA ALA A 468 -13.73 -1.62 19.77
C ALA A 468 -13.12 -1.41 18.37
N GLU A 469 -12.33 -2.36 17.85
CA GLU A 469 -11.70 -2.24 16.54
C GLU A 469 -12.72 -2.21 15.40
N ILE A 470 -13.75 -3.07 15.41
CA ILE A 470 -14.74 -3.13 14.33
C ILE A 470 -15.66 -1.89 14.32
N THR A 471 -15.81 -1.24 15.47
CA THR A 471 -16.59 -0.01 15.63
C THR A 471 -15.75 1.27 15.59
N GLY A 472 -14.41 1.18 15.60
CA GLY A 472 -13.53 2.36 15.70
C GLY A 472 -13.65 3.10 17.02
N ARG A 473 -13.98 2.38 18.10
CA ARG A 473 -14.04 2.90 19.47
C ARG A 473 -12.67 2.72 20.14
N ALA A 474 -12.45 3.41 21.25
CA ALA A 474 -11.19 3.42 22.03
C ALA A 474 -9.96 4.07 21.35
N GLY A 475 -10.15 4.93 20.35
CA GLY A 475 -9.04 5.59 19.63
C GLY A 475 -8.39 4.70 18.56
N GLU A 476 -8.97 3.53 18.32
CA GLU A 476 -8.59 2.66 17.22
C GLU A 476 -9.00 3.30 15.89
N ALA A 477 -8.07 3.28 14.93
CA ALA A 477 -8.42 3.59 13.56
C ALA A 477 -9.42 2.54 13.08
N LEU A 478 -10.38 2.97 12.28
CA LEU A 478 -11.37 2.07 11.72
C LEU A 478 -10.71 1.04 10.80
N PRO A 479 -11.32 -0.15 10.63
CA PRO A 479 -10.79 -1.15 9.73
C PRO A 479 -10.66 -0.56 8.33
N ARG A 480 -9.53 -0.81 7.67
CA ARG A 480 -9.25 -0.25 6.34
C ARG A 480 -8.88 -1.34 5.34
N LEU A 481 -9.10 -1.09 4.05
CA LEU A 481 -8.54 -1.96 3.02
C LEU A 481 -7.01 -1.82 2.99
N ARG A 482 -6.33 -2.93 2.70
CA ARG A 482 -4.87 -2.92 2.51
C ARG A 482 -4.50 -2.27 1.16
N PRO A 483 -3.26 -1.76 0.99
CA PRO A 483 -2.83 -1.09 -0.25
C PRO A 483 -3.13 -1.89 -1.53
N LEU A 484 -2.82 -3.19 -1.56
CA LEU A 484 -3.08 -4.02 -2.75
C LEU A 484 -4.58 -4.17 -3.07
N ALA A 485 -5.44 -4.28 -2.06
CA ALA A 485 -6.89 -4.30 -2.28
C ALA A 485 -7.37 -2.95 -2.82
N TRP A 486 -6.79 -1.86 -2.31
CA TRP A 486 -7.08 -0.51 -2.78
C TRP A 486 -6.66 -0.29 -4.23
N ALA A 487 -5.43 -0.66 -4.58
CA ALA A 487 -4.87 -0.59 -5.93
C ALA A 487 -5.70 -1.39 -6.95
N TYR A 488 -6.20 -2.56 -6.55
CA TYR A 488 -7.13 -3.34 -7.37
C TYR A 488 -8.47 -2.64 -7.60
N LEU A 489 -9.06 -2.06 -6.56
CA LEU A 489 -10.34 -1.33 -6.68
C LEU A 489 -10.21 0.02 -7.41
N HIS A 490 -9.02 0.62 -7.39
CA HIS A 490 -8.81 1.91 -8.03
C HIS A 490 -8.46 1.76 -9.50
N ASN A 491 -7.43 0.97 -9.74
CA ASN A 491 -6.64 1.04 -10.96
C ASN A 491 -6.40 -0.38 -11.52
N ALA A 492 -7.14 -1.37 -11.03
CA ALA A 492 -7.08 -2.76 -11.49
C ALA A 492 -5.70 -3.42 -11.37
N LEU A 493 -4.84 -2.97 -10.45
CA LEU A 493 -3.57 -3.65 -10.20
C LEU A 493 -3.81 -5.04 -9.61
N VAL A 494 -3.13 -6.04 -10.17
CA VAL A 494 -3.29 -7.45 -9.78
C VAL A 494 -1.95 -8.14 -9.63
N LEU A 495 -1.94 -9.26 -8.89
CA LEU A 495 -0.82 -10.19 -8.88
C LEU A 495 -1.06 -11.30 -9.89
N ASP A 496 -0.11 -11.61 -10.77
CA ASP A 496 -0.20 -12.81 -11.61
C ASP A 496 1.08 -13.63 -11.49
N ALA A 497 1.03 -14.73 -10.73
CA ALA A 497 2.16 -15.63 -10.54
C ALA A 497 2.65 -16.30 -11.85
N ARG A 498 1.88 -16.23 -12.94
CA ARG A 498 2.29 -16.71 -14.28
C ARG A 498 3.03 -15.63 -15.07
N VAL A 499 2.98 -14.38 -14.60
CA VAL A 499 3.59 -13.23 -15.25
C VAL A 499 4.63 -12.67 -14.29
N THR A 500 5.89 -13.00 -14.56
CA THR A 500 6.99 -12.29 -13.93
C THR A 500 7.40 -11.10 -14.78
N ALA A 501 7.63 -9.93 -14.18
CA ALA A 501 8.31 -8.84 -14.85
C ALA A 501 9.75 -9.28 -15.16
N LEU A 502 9.96 -9.83 -16.37
CA LEU A 502 11.29 -10.23 -16.84
C LEU A 502 12.11 -9.00 -17.23
N TYR A 503 13.33 -8.87 -16.68
CA TYR A 503 14.28 -7.81 -16.97
C TYR A 503 14.52 -7.70 -18.49
N PRO A 504 15.11 -6.62 -19.00
CA PRO A 504 15.61 -6.64 -20.37
C PRO A 504 16.52 -7.86 -20.56
N ALA A 505 16.27 -8.66 -21.60
CA ALA A 505 17.03 -9.87 -21.85
C ALA A 505 18.54 -9.51 -21.91
N PRO A 506 19.38 -10.12 -21.05
CA PRO A 506 20.77 -9.77 -21.01
C PRO A 506 21.46 -10.21 -22.30
N ALA A 507 22.44 -9.44 -22.75
CA ALA A 507 23.32 -9.81 -23.85
C ALA A 507 24.77 -9.58 -23.42
N LEU A 508 25.58 -10.63 -23.43
CA LEU A 508 27.02 -10.55 -23.19
C LEU A 508 27.74 -10.24 -24.51
N ALA A 509 28.56 -9.19 -24.53
CA ALA A 509 29.31 -8.75 -25.69
C ALA A 509 30.78 -9.17 -25.63
N ALA A 510 31.45 -9.03 -24.48
CA ALA A 510 32.87 -9.38 -24.36
C ALA A 510 33.31 -9.63 -22.91
N ALA A 511 34.41 -10.38 -22.75
CA ALA A 511 35.19 -10.47 -21.52
C ALA A 511 36.56 -9.80 -21.70
N ASN A 512 37.03 -9.08 -20.69
CA ASN A 512 38.29 -8.36 -20.71
C ASN A 512 39.08 -8.58 -19.40
N PRO A 513 40.30 -9.17 -19.45
CA PRO A 513 40.93 -9.71 -20.65
C PRO A 513 40.19 -10.96 -21.18
N PRO A 514 40.17 -11.21 -22.50
CA PRO A 514 39.51 -12.40 -23.08
C PRO A 514 40.29 -13.70 -22.84
N ALA A 515 41.50 -13.59 -22.29
CA ALA A 515 42.29 -14.71 -21.83
C ALA A 515 42.97 -14.35 -20.50
N VAL A 516 42.91 -15.26 -19.53
CA VAL A 516 43.53 -15.11 -18.21
C VAL A 516 44.53 -16.24 -17.98
N ALA A 517 45.75 -15.88 -17.57
CA ALA A 517 46.76 -16.82 -17.12
C ALA A 517 46.77 -16.83 -15.60
N LEU A 518 46.31 -17.91 -14.98
CA LEU A 518 46.04 -17.90 -13.53
C LEU A 518 47.25 -18.35 -12.71
N GLY A 519 48.12 -19.22 -13.26
CA GLY A 519 49.35 -19.64 -12.58
C GLY A 519 49.17 -20.23 -11.17
N GLY A 520 47.96 -20.75 -10.86
CA GLY A 520 47.57 -21.23 -9.52
C GLY A 520 46.91 -20.18 -8.61
N GLY A 521 46.70 -18.95 -9.08
CA GLY A 521 46.02 -17.87 -8.38
C GLY A 521 44.63 -17.56 -8.96
N ALA A 522 44.26 -16.28 -8.93
CA ALA A 522 42.99 -15.78 -9.46
C ALA A 522 43.21 -14.52 -10.30
N ALA A 523 42.31 -14.26 -11.25
CA ALA A 523 42.32 -13.06 -12.08
C ALA A 523 40.95 -12.41 -12.13
N SER A 524 40.92 -11.08 -12.08
CA SER A 524 39.70 -10.31 -12.31
C SER A 524 39.45 -10.18 -13.81
N VAL A 525 38.19 -10.38 -14.21
CA VAL A 525 37.70 -10.25 -15.58
C VAL A 525 36.52 -9.29 -15.55
N THR A 526 36.52 -8.35 -16.48
CA THR A 526 35.39 -7.44 -16.73
C THR A 526 34.57 -8.00 -17.90
N PHE A 527 33.28 -8.19 -17.68
CA PHE A 527 32.31 -8.62 -18.67
C PHE A 527 31.46 -7.41 -19.08
N THR A 528 31.31 -7.22 -20.39
CA THR A 528 30.58 -6.10 -20.96
C THR A 528 29.42 -6.59 -21.82
N GLY A 529 28.36 -5.78 -21.93
CA GLY A 529 27.15 -6.14 -22.64
C GLY A 529 26.02 -5.14 -22.42
N THR A 530 24.79 -5.64 -22.40
CA THR A 530 23.57 -4.87 -22.15
C THR A 530 22.58 -5.68 -21.33
N GLY A 531 21.71 -5.02 -20.56
CA GLY A 531 20.62 -5.67 -19.83
C GLY A 531 21.09 -6.42 -18.58
N PHE A 532 22.26 -6.07 -18.03
CA PHE A 532 22.73 -6.64 -16.77
C PHE A 532 22.00 -6.00 -15.59
N VAL A 533 21.58 -6.81 -14.65
CA VAL A 533 20.85 -6.36 -13.46
C VAL A 533 21.76 -6.47 -12.24
N ALA A 534 21.51 -5.66 -11.21
CA ALA A 534 22.24 -5.75 -9.96
C ALA A 534 22.23 -7.20 -9.43
N THR A 535 23.38 -7.65 -8.90
CA THR A 535 23.61 -9.04 -8.45
C THR A 535 23.45 -10.14 -9.51
N PRO A 536 24.02 -10.00 -10.72
CA PRO A 536 23.98 -11.07 -11.71
C PRO A 536 24.96 -12.19 -11.33
N ALA A 537 24.62 -13.43 -11.63
CA ALA A 537 25.51 -14.57 -11.44
C ALA A 537 26.27 -14.88 -12.73
N LEU A 538 27.58 -15.10 -12.62
CA LEU A 538 28.43 -15.43 -13.77
C LEU A 538 28.94 -16.87 -13.68
N TRP A 539 28.80 -17.59 -14.79
CA TRP A 539 29.23 -18.98 -14.92
C TRP A 539 30.14 -19.16 -16.13
N LEU A 540 31.18 -19.96 -15.97
CA LEU A 540 32.03 -20.44 -17.05
C LEU A 540 31.65 -21.87 -17.38
N VAL A 541 30.97 -22.05 -18.52
CA VAL A 541 30.46 -23.33 -18.98
C VAL A 541 31.42 -23.92 -20.00
N ASP A 542 31.95 -25.11 -19.69
CA ASP A 542 32.77 -25.85 -20.64
C ASP A 542 31.90 -26.36 -21.78
N ALA A 543 32.14 -25.89 -23.01
CA ALA A 543 31.34 -26.24 -24.18
C ALA A 543 31.42 -27.73 -24.58
N GLN A 544 32.44 -28.47 -24.13
CA GLN A 544 32.59 -29.89 -24.42
C GLN A 544 31.93 -30.78 -23.36
N THR A 545 32.02 -30.40 -22.09
CA THR A 545 31.52 -31.23 -20.98
C THR A 545 30.18 -30.75 -20.42
N GLY A 546 29.79 -29.51 -20.69
CA GLY A 546 28.63 -28.85 -20.10
C GLY A 546 28.82 -28.46 -18.63
N SER A 547 30.04 -28.60 -18.08
CA SER A 547 30.32 -28.32 -16.67
C SER A 547 30.35 -26.81 -16.43
N ALA A 548 29.51 -26.33 -15.53
CA ALA A 548 29.49 -24.93 -15.12
C ALA A 548 30.42 -24.70 -13.92
N ASN A 549 31.27 -23.68 -14.01
CA ASN A 549 32.18 -23.27 -12.96
C ASN A 549 31.82 -21.84 -12.53
N GLU A 550 31.76 -21.60 -11.22
CA GLU A 550 31.37 -20.32 -10.65
C GLU A 550 32.47 -19.27 -10.84
N VAL A 551 32.08 -18.05 -11.23
CA VAL A 551 32.93 -16.86 -11.13
C VAL A 551 32.68 -16.25 -9.75
N LEU A 552 33.72 -15.83 -9.04
CA LEU A 552 33.58 -15.37 -7.65
C LEU A 552 33.59 -13.85 -7.54
N GLY A 553 32.88 -13.33 -6.53
CA GLY A 553 33.00 -11.93 -6.12
C GLY A 553 32.53 -10.98 -7.21
N GLU A 554 31.42 -11.32 -7.85
CA GLU A 554 30.81 -10.50 -8.87
C GLU A 554 30.46 -9.12 -8.30
N ALA A 555 30.96 -8.08 -8.96
CA ALA A 555 30.58 -6.70 -8.69
C ALA A 555 29.91 -6.14 -9.94
N TRP A 556 28.61 -5.90 -9.82
CA TRP A 556 27.83 -5.14 -10.79
C TRP A 556 28.26 -3.67 -10.72
N LEU A 557 28.64 -3.10 -11.86
CA LEU A 557 29.02 -1.70 -11.95
C LEU A 557 27.88 -0.88 -12.57
N ASP A 558 27.31 -1.38 -13.65
CA ASP A 558 26.19 -0.78 -14.36
C ASP A 558 25.47 -1.80 -15.27
N ALA A 559 24.41 -1.36 -15.96
CA ALA A 559 23.58 -2.21 -16.83
C ALA A 559 24.31 -2.82 -18.05
N GLY A 560 25.57 -2.45 -18.29
CA GLY A 560 26.41 -3.01 -19.34
C GLY A 560 27.74 -3.56 -18.84
N THR A 561 28.04 -3.52 -17.54
CA THR A 561 29.36 -3.89 -17.01
C THR A 561 29.26 -4.62 -15.68
N VAL A 562 29.85 -5.82 -15.63
CA VAL A 562 30.01 -6.64 -14.41
C VAL A 562 31.46 -7.07 -14.34
N THR A 563 32.05 -7.07 -13.14
CA THR A 563 33.37 -7.66 -12.91
C THR A 563 33.23 -8.94 -12.10
N GLY A 564 34.14 -9.89 -12.28
CA GLY A 564 34.16 -11.13 -11.50
C GLY A 564 35.57 -11.72 -11.44
N THR A 565 35.80 -12.64 -10.51
CA THR A 565 37.10 -13.25 -10.26
C THR A 565 37.10 -14.71 -10.65
N VAL A 566 37.96 -15.07 -11.59
CA VAL A 566 38.19 -16.45 -12.01
C VAL A 566 39.34 -17.03 -11.19
N ASN A 567 39.10 -18.16 -10.51
CA ASN A 567 40.06 -18.78 -9.61
C ASN A 567 40.51 -20.16 -10.13
N ALA A 568 41.82 -20.40 -10.18
CA ALA A 568 42.40 -21.64 -10.69
C ALA A 568 42.01 -22.90 -9.89
N LEU A 569 41.54 -22.73 -8.64
CA LEU A 569 41.03 -23.83 -7.83
C LEU A 569 39.65 -24.32 -8.27
N LEU A 570 38.87 -23.45 -8.92
CA LEU A 570 37.49 -23.72 -9.34
C LEU A 570 37.38 -23.92 -10.84
N VAL A 571 38.25 -23.25 -11.61
CA VAL A 571 38.17 -23.21 -13.07
C VAL A 571 39.48 -23.77 -13.66
N PRO A 572 39.44 -24.98 -14.22
CA PRO A 572 40.60 -25.56 -14.92
C PRO A 572 41.01 -24.75 -16.16
N PRO A 573 42.22 -24.98 -16.71
CA PRO A 573 42.59 -24.43 -18.01
C PRO A 573 41.68 -24.95 -19.12
N GLY A 574 41.17 -24.06 -19.96
CA GLY A 574 40.16 -24.38 -20.96
C GLY A 574 39.63 -23.16 -21.70
N THR A 575 38.71 -23.40 -22.65
CA THR A 575 37.92 -22.36 -23.31
C THR A 575 36.48 -22.53 -22.88
N TYR A 576 35.88 -21.45 -22.41
CA TYR A 576 34.57 -21.47 -21.76
C TYR A 576 33.59 -20.55 -22.47
N ASP A 577 32.35 -21.00 -22.56
CA ASP A 577 31.21 -20.11 -22.78
C ASP A 577 30.97 -19.35 -21.49
N VAL A 578 30.81 -18.03 -21.59
CA VAL A 578 30.47 -17.20 -20.44
C VAL A 578 28.96 -17.09 -20.40
N GLN A 579 28.34 -17.51 -19.29
CA GLN A 579 26.93 -17.30 -19.03
C GLN A 579 26.75 -16.25 -17.95
N LEU A 580 25.89 -15.27 -18.22
CA LEU A 580 25.41 -14.32 -17.22
C LEU A 580 23.95 -14.60 -16.99
N VAL A 581 23.59 -14.80 -15.72
CA VAL A 581 22.24 -15.08 -15.28
C VAL A 581 21.78 -13.89 -14.45
N ASN A 582 20.78 -13.17 -14.93
CA ASN A 582 20.14 -12.12 -14.14
C ASN A 582 19.33 -12.74 -12.99
N PRO A 583 18.99 -11.97 -11.94
CA PRO A 583 18.22 -12.47 -10.80
C PRO A 583 16.85 -13.08 -11.16
N ASP A 584 16.24 -12.65 -12.27
CA ASP A 584 15.00 -13.23 -12.80
C ASP A 584 15.18 -14.54 -13.59
N GLY A 585 16.41 -15.06 -13.64
CA GLY A 585 16.77 -16.29 -14.32
C GLY A 585 17.02 -16.16 -15.82
N GLN A 586 16.95 -14.95 -16.41
CA GLN A 586 17.30 -14.79 -17.80
C GLN A 586 18.80 -14.95 -18.03
N VAL A 587 19.15 -15.69 -19.09
CA VAL A 587 20.53 -16.09 -19.37
C VAL A 587 21.04 -15.46 -20.67
N ALA A 588 22.15 -14.75 -20.58
CA ALA A 588 22.98 -14.39 -21.72
C ALA A 588 24.11 -15.40 -21.86
N THR A 589 24.48 -15.77 -23.08
CA THR A 589 25.66 -16.60 -23.33
C THR A 589 26.58 -15.92 -24.33
N LEU A 590 27.86 -15.77 -23.98
CA LEU A 590 28.94 -15.42 -24.89
C LEU A 590 29.74 -16.69 -25.22
N PRO A 591 29.55 -17.28 -26.41
CA PRO A 591 30.25 -18.49 -26.81
C PRO A 591 31.76 -18.28 -26.90
N ALA A 592 32.54 -19.22 -26.36
CA ALA A 592 34.00 -19.14 -26.27
C ALA A 592 34.51 -17.79 -25.74
N GLY A 593 33.76 -17.19 -24.80
CA GLY A 593 33.95 -15.84 -24.31
C GLY A 593 35.21 -15.63 -23.46
N LEU A 594 35.77 -16.71 -22.88
CA LEU A 594 36.95 -16.61 -22.03
C LEU A 594 37.87 -17.84 -22.18
N VAL A 595 39.17 -17.58 -22.29
CA VAL A 595 40.23 -18.61 -22.26
C VAL A 595 40.96 -18.56 -20.92
N VAL A 596 41.05 -19.69 -20.23
CA VAL A 596 41.79 -19.85 -18.98
C VAL A 596 43.06 -20.67 -19.24
N GLN A 597 44.23 -20.13 -18.85
CA GLN A 597 45.56 -20.70 -19.08
C GLN A 597 46.32 -21.02 -17.79
#